data_AF-A0A970HXL4-F1
#
_entry.id   AF-A0A970HXL4-F1
#
_cell.length_a   1.000
_cell.length_b   1.000
_cell.length_c   1.000
_cell.angle_alpha   90.00
_cell.angle_beta   90.00
_cell.angle_gamma   90.00
#
_symmetry.space_group_name_H-M   'P 1'
#
loop_
_entity.id
_entity.type
_entity.pdbx_description
1 polymer ?
#
loop_
_entity_poly.entity_id
_entity_poly.type
_entity_poly.pdbx_seq_one_letter_code
_entity_poly.pdbx_strand_id
1 'polypeptide(L)'
;MINYYQKISKVPLMIMTDTESGPGIRLSGIEKFPCRLTLGALENDSLIYEMGKAVAGQFKRAGVNINLAAPAAGSKDHPGNSVINFRPSGENPGRAADIETMYLKGLQENGIMSIKGITDFAVAEETEVSGQGTEIGILKYINQPEKTITSIDGKSETKKPSPEMIDEMCRKVLAAKYWSGLNRIQKIDTENISEEIMSPSAKALVRDLYASSLTLLKNEDNILPLRNLDIVRIAVLSIGKNSVDRFQERAGDYTKISAFRVDPADHEQADRILDTLSHYDIVLAGIYDNGGQSGQSRAGSGTDGHLPVFLEKLVSSNKTVAAYFGDPRELKSLEALQKADGLIVAYEENDYTEDLSAQLIFGGTGAAGTLPVTINDRWQAGFGLKTTGRQRLQYGFPENAGLSSALLHARIDSLAETGLAAQAYPGCEVIVARKGVVVFPKTYGYQTYDKRVAMEKGDLFDLASVTKISSSLPGLMILETEGRFSTDALLGDYIPEFRHSDKGGLLMKDLLAHQAGLTPSIVPWRKTVKK
;
A
#
# COMPACT_ATOMS: atom_id res chain seq x y z
N MET A 1 18.14 12.75 -18.01
CA MET A 1 18.15 12.11 -19.35
C MET A 1 17.13 12.74 -20.32
N ILE A 2 15.82 12.67 -20.06
CA ILE A 2 14.78 13.17 -20.99
C ILE A 2 15.00 14.64 -21.40
N ASN A 3 15.29 15.52 -20.44
CA ASN A 3 15.62 16.94 -20.72
C ASN A 3 16.76 17.11 -21.73
N TYR A 4 17.79 16.26 -21.67
CA TYR A 4 18.92 16.33 -22.59
C TYR A 4 18.49 15.92 -24.01
N TYR A 5 17.79 14.79 -24.15
CA TYR A 5 17.32 14.32 -25.46
C TYR A 5 16.30 15.27 -26.10
N GLN A 6 15.40 15.86 -25.30
CA GLN A 6 14.48 16.89 -25.80
C GLN A 6 15.23 18.14 -26.28
N LYS A 7 16.32 18.54 -25.59
CA LYS A 7 17.12 19.72 -25.96
C LYS A 7 17.82 19.57 -27.32
N ILE A 8 18.32 18.38 -27.64
CA ILE A 8 19.09 18.14 -28.88
C ILE A 8 18.20 17.78 -30.09
N SER A 9 16.93 17.44 -29.86
CA SER A 9 16.03 17.04 -30.93
C SER A 9 15.40 18.24 -31.63
N LYS A 10 15.43 18.27 -32.96
CA LYS A 10 14.74 19.29 -33.77
C LYS A 10 13.22 19.17 -33.69
N VAL A 11 12.73 17.93 -33.61
CA VAL A 11 11.30 17.62 -33.45
C VAL A 11 11.12 16.99 -32.07
N PRO A 12 10.22 17.50 -31.22
CA PRO A 12 9.93 16.94 -29.90
C PRO A 12 9.88 15.40 -29.90
N LEU A 13 10.62 14.79 -28.98
CA LEU A 13 10.66 13.34 -28.85
C LEU A 13 9.44 12.88 -28.08
N MET A 14 8.87 11.76 -28.52
CA MET A 14 7.83 11.05 -27.80
C MET A 14 8.50 10.04 -26.88
N ILE A 15 8.25 10.16 -25.58
CA ILE A 15 8.87 9.29 -24.59
C ILE A 15 7.89 8.16 -24.28
N MET A 16 8.36 6.93 -24.47
CA MET A 16 7.57 5.72 -24.33
C MET A 16 8.15 4.84 -23.21
N THR A 17 7.30 4.17 -22.47
CA THR A 17 7.71 3.14 -21.50
C THR A 17 6.82 1.92 -21.61
N ASP A 18 7.28 0.79 -21.10
CA ASP A 18 6.51 -0.44 -20.96
C ASP A 18 6.49 -0.85 -19.49
N THR A 19 5.44 -0.40 -18.79
CA THR A 19 5.25 -0.65 -17.37
C THR A 19 3.78 -0.88 -17.00
N GLU A 20 3.47 -2.10 -16.59
CA GLU A 20 2.12 -2.53 -16.20
C GLU A 20 1.69 -2.02 -14.81
N SER A 21 2.65 -1.89 -13.88
CA SER A 21 2.43 -1.48 -12.49
C SER A 21 3.02 -0.10 -12.16
N GLY A 22 2.99 0.79 -13.15
CA GLY A 22 3.53 2.14 -13.04
C GLY A 22 5.06 2.23 -13.15
N PRO A 23 5.62 3.45 -13.05
CA PRO A 23 7.01 3.72 -13.37
C PRO A 23 8.03 3.03 -12.45
N GLY A 24 7.64 2.58 -11.25
CA GLY A 24 8.50 1.82 -10.34
C GLY A 24 9.03 0.49 -10.90
N ILE A 25 8.49 0.01 -12.03
CA ILE A 25 9.08 -1.13 -12.77
C ILE A 25 10.43 -0.75 -13.39
N ARG A 26 10.61 0.51 -13.82
CA ARG A 26 11.82 0.97 -14.55
C ARG A 26 12.62 2.03 -13.78
N LEU A 27 11.98 2.78 -12.88
CA LEU A 27 12.61 3.80 -12.07
C LEU A 27 12.97 3.24 -10.69
N SER A 28 14.25 3.29 -10.35
CA SER A 28 14.75 2.92 -9.03
C SER A 28 14.23 3.86 -7.93
N GLY A 29 13.89 3.30 -6.77
CA GLY A 29 13.44 4.09 -5.60
C GLY A 29 11.99 4.56 -5.68
N ILE A 30 11.24 4.15 -6.70
CA ILE A 30 9.80 4.41 -6.84
C ILE A 30 9.06 3.10 -6.54
N GLU A 31 8.13 3.16 -5.60
CA GLU A 31 7.26 2.02 -5.27
C GLU A 31 6.42 1.58 -6.49
N LYS A 32 6.04 0.30 -6.53
CA LYS A 32 5.22 -0.26 -7.61
C LYS A 32 3.76 -0.31 -7.16
N PHE A 33 2.86 -0.16 -8.11
CA PHE A 33 1.47 -0.57 -7.91
C PHE A 33 1.37 -2.11 -7.92
N PRO A 34 0.24 -2.69 -7.46
CA PRO A 34 0.03 -4.13 -7.55
C PRO A 34 0.20 -4.66 -8.98
N CYS A 35 0.67 -5.89 -9.09
CA CYS A 35 0.74 -6.60 -10.36
C CYS A 35 -0.65 -6.98 -10.87
N ARG A 36 -0.73 -7.44 -12.11
CA ARG A 36 -2.00 -7.75 -12.77
C ARG A 36 -2.74 -8.90 -12.11
N LEU A 37 -2.02 -9.93 -11.66
CA LEU A 37 -2.63 -11.04 -10.95
C LEU A 37 -3.33 -10.55 -9.67
N THR A 38 -2.68 -9.70 -8.88
CA THR A 38 -3.27 -9.07 -7.69
C THR A 38 -4.49 -8.22 -8.05
N LEU A 39 -4.42 -7.43 -9.13
CA LEU A 39 -5.57 -6.66 -9.62
C LEU A 39 -6.74 -7.57 -10.05
N GLY A 40 -6.43 -8.77 -10.54
CA GLY A 40 -7.39 -9.83 -10.85
C GLY A 40 -8.29 -10.20 -9.68
N ALA A 41 -7.77 -10.09 -8.46
CA ALA A 41 -8.50 -10.41 -7.24
C ALA A 41 -9.49 -9.33 -6.79
N LEU A 42 -9.38 -8.10 -7.31
CA LEU A 42 -10.24 -6.99 -6.92
C LEU A 42 -11.65 -7.18 -7.46
N GLU A 43 -12.65 -6.79 -6.67
CA GLU A 43 -14.03 -6.62 -7.12
C GLU A 43 -14.39 -5.14 -7.39
N ASN A 44 -13.58 -4.19 -6.89
CA ASN A 44 -13.85 -2.76 -7.03
C ASN A 44 -13.07 -2.13 -8.18
N ASP A 45 -13.71 -2.05 -9.34
CA ASP A 45 -13.14 -1.48 -10.58
C ASP A 45 -12.81 0.01 -10.50
N SER A 46 -13.45 0.76 -9.59
CA SER A 46 -13.16 2.19 -9.44
C SER A 46 -11.73 2.43 -8.96
N LEU A 47 -11.17 1.52 -8.16
CA LEU A 47 -9.77 1.63 -7.72
C LEU A 47 -8.78 1.42 -8.87
N ILE A 48 -9.15 0.60 -9.86
CA ILE A 48 -8.30 0.33 -11.04
C ILE A 48 -8.27 1.56 -11.96
N TYR A 49 -9.39 2.26 -12.10
CA TYR A 49 -9.42 3.56 -12.77
C TYR A 49 -8.55 4.59 -12.04
N GLU A 50 -8.68 4.71 -10.72
CA GLU A 50 -7.85 5.64 -9.93
C GLU A 50 -6.37 5.27 -10.01
N MET A 51 -6.02 3.97 -10.08
CA MET A 51 -4.66 3.53 -10.36
C MET A 51 -4.17 4.04 -11.72
N GLY A 52 -4.95 3.86 -12.78
CA GLY A 52 -4.62 4.37 -14.12
C GLY A 52 -4.39 5.88 -14.11
N LYS A 53 -5.25 6.64 -13.42
CA LYS A 53 -5.13 8.08 -13.24
C LYS A 53 -3.88 8.49 -12.45
N ALA A 54 -3.57 7.81 -11.35
CA ALA A 54 -2.38 8.07 -10.55
C ALA A 54 -1.11 7.82 -11.36
N VAL A 55 -1.03 6.66 -12.03
CA VAL A 55 0.08 6.31 -12.93
C VAL A 55 0.21 7.31 -14.08
N ALA A 56 -0.90 7.84 -14.61
CA ALA A 56 -0.85 8.89 -15.63
C ALA A 56 -0.17 10.16 -15.13
N GLY A 57 -0.51 10.59 -13.90
CA GLY A 57 0.14 11.72 -13.23
C GLY A 57 1.64 11.49 -13.05
N GLN A 58 2.02 10.27 -12.64
CA GLN A 58 3.42 9.87 -12.48
C GLN A 58 4.20 9.93 -13.80
N PHE A 59 3.62 9.42 -14.88
CA PHE A 59 4.24 9.48 -16.21
C PHE A 59 4.38 10.91 -16.71
N LYS A 60 3.35 11.74 -16.56
CA LYS A 60 3.44 13.17 -16.89
C LYS A 60 4.57 13.85 -16.12
N ARG A 61 4.69 13.58 -14.83
CA ARG A 61 5.74 14.14 -13.98
C ARG A 61 7.14 13.68 -14.40
N ALA A 62 7.26 12.42 -14.84
CA ALA A 62 8.49 11.84 -15.38
C ALA A 62 8.77 12.24 -16.85
N GLY A 63 7.84 12.91 -17.54
CA GLY A 63 7.95 13.28 -18.95
C GLY A 63 7.70 12.13 -19.93
N VAL A 64 6.99 11.09 -19.51
CA VAL A 64 6.54 9.96 -20.34
C VAL A 64 5.19 10.32 -21.00
N ASN A 65 5.04 10.00 -22.28
CA ASN A 65 3.84 10.32 -23.07
C ASN A 65 3.00 9.07 -23.42
N ILE A 66 3.68 7.93 -23.58
CA ILE A 66 3.05 6.67 -23.99
C ILE A 66 3.42 5.55 -23.01
N ASN A 67 2.42 4.82 -22.55
CA ASN A 67 2.60 3.53 -21.90
C ASN A 67 2.22 2.40 -22.86
N LEU A 68 3.15 1.49 -23.11
CA LEU A 68 3.02 0.35 -24.01
C LEU A 68 2.54 -0.92 -23.31
N ALA A 69 2.39 -0.88 -21.99
CA ALA A 69 1.96 -2.01 -21.19
C ALA A 69 0.50 -2.38 -21.50
N ALA A 70 0.33 -3.31 -22.44
CA ALA A 70 -0.90 -4.07 -22.63
C ALA A 70 -0.83 -5.30 -21.72
N PRO A 71 -1.80 -5.53 -20.84
CA PRO A 71 -1.83 -6.74 -20.03
C PRO A 71 -2.03 -7.96 -20.93
N ALA A 72 -1.29 -9.04 -20.67
CA ALA A 72 -1.55 -10.32 -21.31
C ALA A 72 -2.81 -10.95 -20.69
N ALA A 73 -3.88 -11.09 -21.45
CA ALA A 73 -4.95 -12.01 -21.07
C ALA A 73 -4.40 -13.45 -21.15
N GLY A 74 -4.60 -14.24 -20.11
CA GLY A 74 -4.17 -15.64 -20.09
C GLY A 74 -3.97 -16.21 -18.69
N SER A 75 -3.78 -17.52 -18.62
CA SER A 75 -3.58 -18.26 -17.38
C SER A 75 -2.36 -19.19 -17.45
N LYS A 76 -1.47 -18.99 -18.45
CA LYS A 76 -0.35 -19.89 -18.67
C LYS A 76 0.53 -19.91 -17.43
N ASP A 77 0.53 -21.07 -16.77
CA ASP A 77 1.36 -21.37 -15.64
C ASP A 77 2.77 -21.70 -16.12
N HIS A 78 3.76 -21.00 -15.58
CA HIS A 78 5.17 -21.24 -15.81
C HIS A 78 5.84 -21.59 -14.47
N PRO A 79 5.89 -22.89 -14.11
CA PRO A 79 6.42 -23.34 -12.83
C PRO A 79 7.81 -22.75 -12.56
N GLY A 80 7.99 -22.13 -11.40
CA GLY A 80 9.25 -21.52 -10.99
C GLY A 80 9.59 -20.17 -11.66
N ASN A 81 8.68 -19.57 -12.43
CA ASN A 81 8.88 -18.25 -13.05
C ASN A 81 7.82 -17.25 -12.58
N SER A 82 8.02 -16.73 -11.37
CA SER A 82 7.19 -15.71 -10.73
C SER A 82 6.96 -14.49 -11.64
N VAL A 83 7.99 -14.00 -12.34
CA VAL A 83 7.90 -12.80 -13.18
C VAL A 83 6.87 -12.94 -14.29
N ILE A 84 6.77 -14.11 -14.95
CA ILE A 84 5.75 -14.32 -16.00
C ILE A 84 4.38 -14.56 -15.36
N ASN A 85 4.37 -15.26 -14.24
CA ASN A 85 3.16 -15.71 -13.57
C ASN A 85 2.29 -14.56 -13.00
N PHE A 86 2.89 -13.43 -12.60
CA PHE A 86 2.15 -12.28 -12.06
C PHE A 86 1.65 -11.27 -13.13
N ARG A 87 2.02 -11.46 -14.41
CA ARG A 87 1.62 -10.56 -15.53
C ARG A 87 0.19 -10.75 -16.04
N PRO A 88 -0.38 -11.97 -16.07
CA PRO A 88 -1.77 -12.13 -16.43
C PRO A 88 -2.72 -11.73 -15.31
N SER A 89 -3.89 -11.22 -15.67
CA SER A 89 -4.90 -10.79 -14.68
C SER A 89 -5.78 -11.94 -14.14
N GLY A 90 -5.56 -13.16 -14.60
CA GLY A 90 -6.32 -14.35 -14.20
C GLY A 90 -6.93 -15.13 -15.37
N GLU A 91 -7.68 -16.17 -15.02
CA GLU A 91 -8.33 -17.12 -15.94
C GLU A 91 -9.59 -16.56 -16.61
N ASN A 92 -10.24 -15.55 -16.01
CA ASN A 92 -11.48 -14.99 -16.52
C ASN A 92 -11.20 -13.88 -17.57
N PRO A 93 -11.52 -14.11 -18.87
CA PRO A 93 -11.24 -13.13 -19.92
C PRO A 93 -12.06 -11.84 -19.78
N GLY A 94 -13.29 -11.93 -19.28
CA GLY A 94 -14.15 -10.76 -19.03
C GLY A 94 -13.54 -9.87 -17.97
N ARG A 95 -13.16 -10.46 -16.83
CA ARG A 95 -12.46 -9.73 -15.75
C ARG A 95 -11.18 -9.07 -16.26
N ALA A 96 -10.36 -9.79 -17.03
CA ALA A 96 -9.13 -9.24 -17.60
C ALA A 96 -9.42 -8.03 -18.52
N ALA A 97 -10.47 -8.09 -19.34
CA ALA A 97 -10.90 -6.99 -20.20
C ALA A 97 -11.41 -5.78 -19.41
N ASP A 98 -12.12 -6.00 -18.29
CA ASP A 98 -12.61 -4.93 -17.43
C ASP A 98 -11.45 -4.19 -16.73
N ILE A 99 -10.50 -4.93 -16.18
CA ILE A 99 -9.27 -4.38 -15.56
C ILE A 99 -8.51 -3.54 -16.59
N GLU A 100 -8.30 -4.08 -17.79
CA GLU A 100 -7.63 -3.37 -18.87
C GLU A 100 -8.38 -2.09 -19.23
N THR A 101 -9.70 -2.18 -19.41
CA THR A 101 -10.53 -1.04 -19.81
C THR A 101 -10.45 0.08 -18.78
N MET A 102 -10.57 -0.22 -17.49
CA MET A 102 -10.52 0.80 -16.43
C MET A 102 -9.13 1.42 -16.30
N TYR A 103 -8.07 0.61 -16.36
CA TYR A 103 -6.70 1.11 -16.29
C TYR A 103 -6.36 2.00 -17.49
N LEU A 104 -6.67 1.56 -18.72
CA LEU A 104 -6.42 2.34 -19.94
C LEU A 104 -7.24 3.62 -19.95
N LYS A 105 -8.51 3.57 -19.52
CA LYS A 105 -9.36 4.75 -19.38
C LYS A 105 -8.74 5.76 -18.42
N GLY A 106 -8.27 5.31 -17.26
CA GLY A 106 -7.56 6.16 -16.29
C GLY A 106 -6.32 6.84 -16.88
N LEU A 107 -5.54 6.12 -17.70
CA LEU A 107 -4.39 6.69 -18.41
C LEU A 107 -4.78 7.74 -19.46
N GLN A 108 -5.69 7.37 -20.36
CA GLN A 108 -6.04 8.16 -21.54
C GLN A 108 -6.79 9.44 -21.18
N GLU A 109 -7.76 9.37 -20.27
CA GLU A 109 -8.47 10.56 -19.79
C GLU A 109 -7.55 11.52 -19.03
N ASN A 110 -6.44 11.01 -18.50
CA ASN A 110 -5.42 11.80 -17.83
C ASN A 110 -4.19 12.04 -18.71
N GLY A 111 -4.35 11.98 -20.03
CA GLY A 111 -3.39 12.50 -21.01
C GLY A 111 -2.13 11.65 -21.23
N ILE A 112 -2.18 10.37 -20.89
CA ILE A 112 -1.17 9.39 -21.29
C ILE A 112 -1.77 8.49 -22.36
N MET A 113 -1.11 8.41 -23.52
CA MET A 113 -1.53 7.49 -24.56
C MET A 113 -1.20 6.07 -24.12
N SER A 114 -2.14 5.17 -24.34
CA SER A 114 -1.96 3.75 -24.10
C SER A 114 -2.48 2.97 -25.30
N ILE A 115 -1.83 1.84 -25.58
CA ILE A 115 -2.18 0.99 -26.72
C ILE A 115 -2.82 -0.28 -26.16
N LYS A 116 -4.05 -0.56 -26.58
CA LYS A 116 -4.74 -1.82 -26.27
C LYS A 116 -4.19 -2.91 -27.18
N GLY A 117 -3.79 -4.05 -26.61
CA GLY A 117 -3.55 -5.34 -27.28
C GLY A 117 -3.22 -5.36 -28.78
N ILE A 118 -2.10 -4.78 -29.20
CA ILE A 118 -1.43 -5.21 -30.44
C ILE A 118 -0.03 -5.68 -30.03
N THR A 119 0.04 -6.92 -29.59
CA THR A 119 1.30 -7.68 -29.52
C THR A 119 1.83 -8.02 -30.91
N ASP A 120 1.05 -7.78 -31.97
CA ASP A 120 1.47 -7.91 -33.36
C ASP A 120 2.13 -6.61 -33.89
N PHE A 121 3.06 -6.04 -33.12
CA PHE A 121 4.15 -5.34 -33.78
C PHE A 121 5.03 -6.44 -34.35
N ALA A 122 4.85 -6.76 -35.64
CA ALA A 122 5.82 -7.59 -36.34
C ALA A 122 7.20 -6.95 -36.10
N VAL A 123 8.01 -7.62 -35.30
CA VAL A 123 9.43 -7.34 -35.22
C VAL A 123 9.96 -7.82 -36.55
N ALA A 124 10.01 -6.90 -37.52
CA ALA A 124 10.81 -7.13 -38.70
C ALA A 124 12.24 -7.31 -38.21
N GLU A 125 12.74 -8.56 -38.20
CA GLU A 125 14.18 -8.80 -38.20
C GLU A 125 14.80 -7.98 -39.35
N GLU A 126 16.05 -7.55 -39.16
CA GLU A 126 16.80 -6.58 -39.99
C GLU A 126 16.83 -6.87 -41.52
N THR A 127 16.27 -7.99 -41.97
CA THR A 127 16.29 -8.47 -43.35
C THR A 127 14.99 -8.30 -44.14
N GLU A 128 13.85 -7.98 -43.51
CA GLU A 128 12.63 -7.67 -44.26
C GLU A 128 11.90 -6.46 -43.66
N VAL A 129 12.19 -5.27 -44.19
CA VAL A 129 11.18 -4.20 -44.26
C VAL A 129 10.12 -4.67 -45.27
N SER A 130 9.37 -5.72 -44.92
CA SER A 130 8.14 -6.07 -45.61
C SER A 130 7.18 -4.91 -45.36
N GLY A 131 6.50 -4.44 -46.39
CA GLY A 131 5.59 -3.28 -46.35
C GLY A 131 4.39 -3.42 -45.40
N GLN A 132 4.41 -4.33 -44.43
CA GLN A 132 3.54 -4.34 -43.26
C GLN A 132 4.15 -3.49 -42.14
N GLY A 133 4.30 -2.19 -42.40
CA GLY A 133 4.36 -1.24 -41.29
C GLY A 133 3.10 -1.39 -40.46
N THR A 134 3.22 -1.29 -39.13
CA THR A 134 2.02 -1.11 -38.29
C THR A 134 1.18 0.05 -38.83
N GLU A 135 -0.15 0.06 -38.65
CA GLU A 135 -1.03 1.16 -39.15
C GLU A 135 -0.57 2.57 -38.72
N ILE A 136 0.30 2.66 -37.71
CA ILE A 136 0.87 3.87 -37.11
C ILE A 136 2.30 4.17 -37.59
N GLY A 137 3.00 3.21 -38.23
CA GLY A 137 4.29 3.44 -38.89
C GLY A 137 5.51 3.60 -37.96
N ILE A 138 5.48 3.03 -36.75
CA ILE A 138 6.60 3.10 -35.79
C ILE A 138 7.36 1.77 -35.76
N LEU A 139 8.66 1.83 -36.05
CA LEU A 139 9.61 0.72 -35.88
C LEU A 139 10.25 0.76 -34.48
N LYS A 140 10.30 -0.38 -33.79
CA LYS A 140 10.85 -0.53 -32.43
C LYS A 140 12.14 -1.36 -32.46
N TYR A 141 13.01 -1.18 -31.46
CA TYR A 141 14.24 -1.97 -31.26
C TYR A 141 15.22 -1.97 -32.45
N ILE A 142 15.40 -0.82 -33.09
CA ILE A 142 16.35 -0.66 -34.19
C ILE A 142 17.77 -0.62 -33.63
N ASN A 143 18.57 -1.65 -33.93
CA ASN A 143 19.98 -1.73 -33.51
C ASN A 143 20.93 -1.06 -34.51
N GLN A 144 20.51 -0.88 -35.76
CA GLN A 144 21.32 -0.30 -36.85
C GLN A 144 20.56 0.83 -37.58
N PRO A 145 20.37 2.00 -36.93
CA PRO A 145 19.48 3.05 -37.43
C PRO A 145 19.85 3.56 -38.83
N GLU A 146 21.14 3.70 -39.14
CA GLU A 146 21.59 4.16 -40.46
C GLU A 146 21.26 3.16 -41.57
N LYS A 147 21.42 1.85 -41.32
CA LYS A 147 21.06 0.81 -42.29
C LYS A 147 19.56 0.74 -42.51
N THR A 148 18.76 0.87 -41.45
CA THR A 148 17.30 0.89 -41.55
C THR A 148 16.79 2.12 -42.31
N ILE A 149 17.38 3.29 -42.10
CA ILE A 149 17.03 4.49 -42.87
C ILE A 149 17.39 4.30 -44.35
N THR A 150 18.59 3.79 -44.61
CA THR A 150 19.07 3.56 -45.99
C THR A 150 18.25 2.48 -46.71
N SER A 151 17.73 1.47 -46.01
CA SER A 151 16.87 0.45 -46.60
C SER A 151 15.48 0.98 -46.97
N ILE A 152 14.93 1.92 -46.19
CA ILE A 152 13.70 2.65 -46.53
C ILE A 152 13.90 3.53 -47.77
N ASP A 153 15.10 4.11 -47.94
CA ASP A 153 15.41 5.00 -49.05
C ASP A 153 15.94 4.28 -50.32
N GLY A 154 16.47 3.05 -50.16
CA GLY A 154 17.25 2.30 -51.15
C GLY A 154 16.53 1.80 -52.41
N LYS A 155 17.32 1.51 -53.46
CA LYS A 155 16.96 1.23 -54.87
C LYS A 155 16.29 -0.13 -55.19
N SER A 156 15.62 -0.79 -54.23
CA SER A 156 14.89 -2.05 -54.53
C SER A 156 13.43 -1.73 -54.89
N GLU A 157 13.08 -1.78 -56.18
CA GLU A 157 11.76 -1.35 -56.69
C GLU A 157 10.59 -2.24 -56.22
N THR A 158 10.83 -3.43 -55.69
CA THR A 158 9.76 -4.42 -55.49
C THR A 158 9.06 -4.36 -54.13
N LYS A 159 9.53 -3.55 -53.15
CA LYS A 159 8.90 -3.40 -51.81
C LYS A 159 9.01 -1.99 -51.19
N LYS A 160 9.25 -0.92 -51.98
CA LYS A 160 9.40 0.44 -51.42
C LYS A 160 8.03 1.05 -51.02
N PRO A 161 7.84 1.55 -49.78
CA PRO A 161 6.63 2.28 -49.43
C PRO A 161 6.54 3.59 -50.24
N SER A 162 5.34 3.95 -50.68
CA SER A 162 5.14 5.16 -51.48
C SER A 162 5.39 6.43 -50.64
N PRO A 163 5.80 7.56 -51.25
CA PRO A 163 5.94 8.83 -50.54
C PRO A 163 4.68 9.23 -49.76
N GLU A 164 3.50 9.00 -50.34
CA GLU A 164 2.21 9.30 -49.72
C GLU A 164 1.96 8.45 -48.46
N MET A 165 2.37 7.18 -48.50
CA MET A 165 2.28 6.29 -47.34
C MET A 165 3.21 6.75 -46.20
N ILE A 166 4.43 7.20 -46.53
CA ILE A 166 5.38 7.75 -45.56
C ILE A 166 4.83 9.04 -44.96
N ASP A 167 4.34 9.96 -45.78
CA ASP A 167 3.75 11.23 -45.34
C ASP A 167 2.57 11.00 -44.40
N GLU A 168 1.69 10.04 -44.72
CA GLU A 168 0.55 9.70 -43.86
C GLU A 168 1.00 9.12 -42.51
N MET A 169 2.01 8.24 -42.50
CA MET A 169 2.60 7.71 -41.25
C MET A 169 3.25 8.82 -40.41
N CYS A 170 4.06 9.67 -41.04
CA CYS A 170 4.67 10.83 -40.38
C CYS A 170 3.61 11.77 -39.81
N ARG A 171 2.54 12.04 -40.56
CA ARG A 171 1.41 12.88 -40.12
C ARG A 171 0.73 12.30 -38.88
N LYS A 172 0.48 10.99 -38.83
CA LYS A 172 -0.09 10.31 -37.65
C LYS A 172 0.82 10.46 -36.42
N VAL A 173 2.12 10.25 -36.57
CA VAL A 173 3.10 10.41 -35.47
C VAL A 173 3.17 11.86 -34.99
N LEU A 174 3.17 12.83 -35.90
CA LEU A 174 3.16 14.26 -35.56
C LEU A 174 1.85 14.68 -34.86
N ALA A 175 0.70 14.18 -35.31
CA ALA A 175 -0.58 14.40 -34.65
C ALA A 175 -0.58 13.83 -33.23
N ALA A 176 -0.07 12.61 -33.05
CA ALA A 176 0.07 12.01 -31.72
C ALA A 176 0.97 12.85 -30.80
N LYS A 177 2.11 13.36 -31.30
CA LYS A 177 2.97 14.28 -30.53
C LYS A 177 2.22 15.55 -30.13
N TYR A 178 1.45 16.13 -31.04
CA TYR A 178 0.64 17.32 -30.76
C TYR A 178 -0.40 17.05 -29.68
N TRP A 179 -1.14 15.94 -29.77
CA TRP A 179 -2.15 15.55 -28.78
C TRP A 179 -1.56 15.24 -27.41
N SER A 180 -0.32 14.72 -27.34
CA SER A 180 0.43 14.54 -26.08
C SER A 180 1.01 15.83 -25.48
N GLY A 181 0.76 17.00 -26.09
CA GLY A 181 1.27 18.29 -25.59
C GLY A 181 2.74 18.56 -25.90
N LEU A 182 3.39 17.75 -26.76
CA LEU A 182 4.79 17.94 -27.13
C LEU A 182 5.02 19.15 -28.04
N ASN A 183 3.94 19.81 -28.50
CA ASN A 183 4.00 21.12 -29.14
C ASN A 183 4.35 22.26 -28.16
N ARG A 184 4.36 22.00 -26.84
CA ARG A 184 4.76 22.95 -25.78
C ARG A 184 5.66 22.25 -24.76
N ILE A 185 6.86 21.86 -25.17
CA ILE A 185 7.81 21.20 -24.25
C ILE A 185 8.14 22.14 -23.09
N GLN A 186 7.98 21.62 -21.88
CA GLN A 186 8.53 22.20 -20.67
C GLN A 186 9.73 21.37 -20.21
N LYS A 187 10.76 22.05 -19.70
CA LYS A 187 11.87 21.37 -19.03
C LYS A 187 11.33 20.71 -17.77
N ILE A 188 11.58 19.41 -17.61
CA ILE A 188 11.18 18.65 -16.43
C ILE A 188 12.02 19.14 -15.26
N ASP A 189 11.36 19.62 -14.21
CA ASP A 189 12.03 19.90 -12.94
C ASP A 189 12.46 18.59 -12.28
N THR A 190 13.69 18.50 -11.83
CA THR A 190 14.24 17.28 -11.21
C THR A 190 14.28 17.37 -9.69
N GLU A 191 14.02 18.54 -9.12
CA GLU A 191 13.91 18.70 -7.67
C GLU A 191 12.70 17.89 -7.16
N ASN A 192 12.91 17.12 -6.08
CA ASN A 192 11.90 16.27 -5.41
C ASN A 192 11.08 15.33 -6.31
N ILE A 193 11.54 15.06 -7.53
CA ILE A 193 10.77 14.32 -8.55
C ILE A 193 10.35 12.92 -8.06
N SER A 194 11.18 12.25 -7.26
CA SER A 194 10.87 10.92 -6.75
C SER A 194 9.68 10.93 -5.77
N GLU A 195 9.62 11.91 -4.88
CA GLU A 195 8.53 12.09 -3.92
C GLU A 195 7.24 12.54 -4.60
N GLU A 196 7.35 13.36 -5.64
CA GLU A 196 6.18 13.81 -6.42
C GLU A 196 5.62 12.70 -7.30
N ILE A 197 6.48 11.84 -7.87
CA ILE A 197 6.06 10.61 -8.56
C ILE A 197 5.37 9.69 -7.54
N MET A 198 5.98 9.40 -6.40
CA MET A 198 5.34 8.58 -5.36
C MET A 198 4.74 9.42 -4.24
N SER A 199 3.72 10.21 -4.59
CA SER A 199 3.03 11.09 -3.64
C SER A 199 2.34 10.29 -2.50
N PRO A 200 2.08 10.93 -1.33
CA PRO A 200 1.35 10.28 -0.23
C PRO A 200 -0.01 9.70 -0.64
N SER A 201 -0.74 10.38 -1.54
CA SER A 201 -2.02 9.88 -2.05
C SER A 201 -1.85 8.65 -2.96
N ALA A 202 -0.76 8.57 -3.72
CA ALA A 202 -0.45 7.37 -4.51
C ALA A 202 -0.13 6.18 -3.59
N LYS A 203 0.66 6.37 -2.52
CA LYS A 203 0.94 5.33 -1.52
C LYS A 203 -0.33 4.83 -0.83
N ALA A 204 -1.22 5.76 -0.46
CA ALA A 204 -2.52 5.44 0.09
C ALA A 204 -3.40 4.62 -0.87
N LEU A 205 -3.36 4.94 -2.16
CA LEU A 205 -4.06 4.18 -3.19
C LEU A 205 -3.46 2.77 -3.39
N VAL A 206 -2.13 2.63 -3.41
CA VAL A 206 -1.45 1.32 -3.45
C VAL A 206 -1.92 0.45 -2.30
N ARG A 207 -1.95 1.01 -1.09
CA ARG A 207 -2.48 0.34 0.11
C ARG A 207 -3.95 -0.09 -0.07
N ASP A 208 -4.81 0.77 -0.61
CA ASP A 208 -6.24 0.46 -0.78
C ASP A 208 -6.48 -0.61 -1.87
N LEU A 209 -5.64 -0.67 -2.90
CA LEU A 209 -5.65 -1.73 -3.90
C LEU A 209 -5.29 -3.08 -3.27
N TYR A 210 -4.19 -3.15 -2.50
CA TYR A 210 -3.81 -4.38 -1.79
C TYR A 210 -4.84 -4.79 -0.73
N ALA A 211 -5.43 -3.83 0.00
CA ALA A 211 -6.47 -4.13 0.98
C ALA A 211 -7.71 -4.75 0.32
N SER A 212 -8.04 -4.29 -0.89
CA SER A 212 -9.16 -4.80 -1.68
C SER A 212 -8.84 -6.12 -2.40
N SER A 213 -7.56 -6.48 -2.54
CA SER A 213 -7.13 -7.73 -3.17
C SER A 213 -7.06 -8.90 -2.21
N LEU A 214 -6.95 -8.67 -0.89
CA LEU A 214 -6.78 -9.77 0.08
C LEU A 214 -7.93 -10.78 -0.04
N THR A 215 -7.56 -12.03 -0.31
CA THR A 215 -8.51 -13.14 -0.54
C THR A 215 -8.43 -14.12 0.62
N LEU A 216 -9.57 -14.40 1.26
CA LEU A 216 -9.66 -15.39 2.33
C LEU A 216 -10.16 -16.71 1.76
N LEU A 217 -9.37 -17.77 1.89
CA LEU A 217 -9.70 -19.10 1.37
C LEU A 217 -10.36 -20.02 2.39
N LYS A 218 -10.04 -19.82 3.68
CA LYS A 218 -10.58 -20.62 4.78
C LYS A 218 -10.74 -19.78 6.04
N ASN A 219 -11.82 -20.03 6.77
CA ASN A 219 -12.15 -19.38 8.04
C ASN A 219 -12.95 -20.34 8.94
N GLU A 220 -12.29 -21.40 9.40
CA GLU A 220 -12.88 -22.43 10.25
C GLU A 220 -13.43 -21.83 11.54
N ASP A 221 -14.61 -22.28 11.96
CA ASP A 221 -15.33 -21.79 13.15
C ASP A 221 -15.46 -20.25 13.26
N ASN A 222 -15.31 -19.52 12.15
CA ASN A 222 -15.21 -18.07 12.13
C ASN A 222 -14.10 -17.53 13.05
N ILE A 223 -12.93 -18.17 13.04
CA ILE A 223 -11.75 -17.75 13.82
C ILE A 223 -11.33 -16.31 13.49
N LEU A 224 -11.53 -15.86 12.25
CA LEU A 224 -11.25 -14.49 11.82
C LEU A 224 -12.51 -13.60 11.85
N PRO A 225 -12.41 -12.37 12.42
CA PRO A 225 -11.21 -11.84 13.10
C PRO A 225 -11.03 -12.44 14.49
N LEU A 226 -9.77 -12.52 14.94
CA LEU A 226 -9.44 -13.06 16.26
C LEU A 226 -10.14 -12.30 17.40
N ARG A 227 -10.60 -13.04 18.40
CA ARG A 227 -11.31 -12.56 19.59
C ARG A 227 -10.56 -12.97 20.86
N ASN A 228 -10.94 -12.39 22.00
CA ASN A 228 -10.41 -12.74 23.33
C ASN A 228 -8.89 -12.60 23.42
N LEU A 229 -8.35 -11.51 22.87
CA LEU A 229 -6.90 -11.25 22.78
C LEU A 229 -6.22 -11.08 24.14
N ASP A 230 -7.00 -10.90 25.20
CA ASP A 230 -6.59 -10.79 26.59
C ASP A 230 -6.24 -12.13 27.24
N ILE A 231 -6.75 -13.25 26.70
CA ILE A 231 -6.54 -14.60 27.25
C ILE A 231 -5.86 -15.57 26.28
N VAL A 232 -5.94 -15.33 24.97
CA VAL A 232 -5.34 -16.21 23.96
C VAL A 232 -3.84 -15.90 23.82
N ARG A 233 -2.99 -16.92 23.94
CA ARG A 233 -1.55 -16.81 23.69
C ARG A 233 -1.26 -16.99 22.22
N ILE A 234 -0.75 -15.93 21.59
CA ILE A 234 -0.52 -15.86 20.15
C ILE A 234 0.98 -15.87 19.85
N ALA A 235 1.40 -16.81 19.01
CA ALA A 235 2.70 -16.79 18.37
C ALA A 235 2.56 -16.27 16.94
N VAL A 236 3.52 -15.47 16.49
CA VAL A 236 3.61 -15.01 15.09
C VAL A 236 4.88 -15.57 14.47
N LEU A 237 4.73 -16.50 13.55
CA LEU A 237 5.81 -17.21 12.88
C LEU A 237 5.99 -16.69 11.46
N SER A 238 7.19 -16.24 11.12
CA SER A 238 7.57 -15.88 9.76
C SER A 238 8.46 -16.96 9.15
N ILE A 239 8.03 -17.56 8.04
CA ILE A 239 8.69 -18.68 7.37
C ILE A 239 9.40 -18.18 6.12
N GLY A 240 10.73 -18.28 6.09
CA GLY A 240 11.56 -17.78 4.98
C GLY A 240 12.09 -16.35 5.16
N LYS A 241 11.87 -15.73 6.33
CA LYS A 241 12.42 -14.40 6.68
C LYS A 241 13.47 -14.50 7.79
N ASN A 242 14.55 -13.74 7.64
CA ASN A 242 15.65 -13.70 8.59
C ASN A 242 15.62 -12.51 9.56
N SER A 243 14.74 -11.53 9.31
CA SER A 243 14.57 -10.33 10.15
C SER A 243 13.10 -10.17 10.54
N VAL A 244 12.84 -9.34 11.55
CA VAL A 244 11.46 -8.99 11.93
C VAL A 244 10.82 -8.32 10.72
N ASP A 245 9.62 -8.77 10.36
CA ASP A 245 8.90 -8.32 9.19
C ASP A 245 7.68 -7.46 9.59
N ARG A 246 7.03 -6.87 8.59
CA ARG A 246 5.93 -5.94 8.83
C ARG A 246 4.68 -6.64 9.37
N PHE A 247 4.52 -7.92 9.06
CA PHE A 247 3.43 -8.76 9.56
C PHE A 247 3.53 -8.93 11.08
N GLN A 248 4.74 -9.21 11.59
CA GLN A 248 5.03 -9.31 13.01
C GLN A 248 4.84 -7.98 13.74
N GLU A 249 5.38 -6.89 13.19
CA GLU A 249 5.21 -5.54 13.76
C GLU A 249 3.72 -5.17 13.89
N ARG A 250 2.96 -5.32 12.80
CA ARG A 250 1.53 -4.97 12.81
C ARG A 250 0.71 -5.88 13.72
N ALA A 251 1.06 -7.15 13.86
CA ALA A 251 0.41 -8.01 14.84
C ALA A 251 0.65 -7.53 16.28
N GLY A 252 1.87 -7.07 16.58
CA GLY A 252 2.24 -6.46 17.87
C GLY A 252 1.46 -5.19 18.20
N ASP A 253 1.04 -4.42 17.18
CA ASP A 253 0.20 -3.24 17.36
C ASP A 253 -1.25 -3.55 17.79
N TYR A 254 -1.69 -4.81 17.71
CA TYR A 254 -3.04 -5.23 18.14
C TYR A 254 -3.06 -5.95 19.48
N THR A 255 -2.01 -6.71 19.80
CA THR A 255 -1.92 -7.47 21.05
C THR A 255 -0.47 -7.87 21.34
N LYS A 256 -0.22 -8.35 22.56
CA LYS A 256 1.06 -8.95 22.92
C LYS A 256 1.27 -10.24 22.13
N ILE A 257 2.38 -10.32 21.42
CA ILE A 257 2.76 -11.47 20.61
C ILE A 257 4.15 -11.98 20.96
N SER A 258 4.40 -13.26 20.68
CA SER A 258 5.75 -13.82 20.62
C SER A 258 6.13 -14.04 19.16
N ALA A 259 7.18 -13.35 18.71
CA ALA A 259 7.64 -13.40 17.32
C ALA A 259 8.69 -14.50 17.12
N PHE A 260 8.47 -15.36 16.13
CA PHE A 260 9.36 -16.45 15.74
C PHE A 260 9.69 -16.37 14.25
N ARG A 261 10.86 -16.89 13.87
CA ARG A 261 11.35 -16.94 12.49
C ARG A 261 11.96 -18.30 12.24
N VAL A 262 11.70 -18.88 11.08
CA VAL A 262 12.22 -20.20 10.73
C VAL A 262 12.65 -20.23 9.27
N ASP A 263 13.81 -20.82 9.02
CA ASP A 263 14.15 -21.40 7.72
C ASP A 263 13.83 -22.90 7.78
N PRO A 264 12.83 -23.39 7.03
CA PRO A 264 12.50 -24.82 7.02
C PRO A 264 13.66 -25.74 6.63
N ALA A 265 14.68 -25.24 5.93
CA ALA A 265 15.87 -26.01 5.60
C ALA A 265 16.78 -26.29 6.81
N ASP A 266 16.67 -25.51 7.89
CA ASP A 266 17.33 -25.78 9.17
C ASP A 266 16.43 -26.66 10.04
N HIS A 267 16.57 -27.98 9.90
CA HIS A 267 15.76 -28.98 10.60
C HIS A 267 15.82 -28.85 12.13
N GLU A 268 16.99 -28.56 12.69
CA GLU A 268 17.16 -28.48 14.14
C GLU A 268 16.46 -27.24 14.70
N GLN A 269 16.57 -26.11 13.99
CA GLN A 269 15.79 -24.91 14.32
C GLN A 269 14.30 -25.15 14.17
N ALA A 270 13.89 -25.77 13.06
CA ALA A 270 12.49 -26.02 12.74
C ALA A 270 11.80 -26.88 13.81
N ASP A 271 12.42 -27.98 14.24
CA ASP A 271 11.85 -28.86 15.27
C ASP A 271 11.78 -28.15 16.64
N ARG A 272 12.82 -27.41 17.05
CA ARG A 272 12.78 -26.61 18.29
C ARG A 272 11.67 -25.56 18.30
N ILE A 273 11.44 -24.92 17.15
CA ILE A 273 10.37 -23.93 17.01
C ILE A 273 9.02 -24.61 17.12
N LEU A 274 8.80 -25.73 16.45
CA LEU A 274 7.55 -26.49 16.56
C LEU A 274 7.24 -26.88 18.01
N ASP A 275 8.23 -27.38 18.75
CA ASP A 275 8.08 -27.69 20.18
C ASP A 275 7.68 -26.45 20.98
N THR A 276 8.32 -25.31 20.72
CA THR A 276 7.99 -24.03 21.39
C THR A 276 6.58 -23.55 21.03
N LEU A 277 6.18 -23.68 19.77
CA LEU A 277 4.87 -23.26 19.26
C LEU A 277 3.75 -24.11 19.86
N SER A 278 3.98 -25.38 20.22
CA SER A 278 2.99 -26.25 20.88
C SER A 278 2.43 -25.66 22.18
N HIS A 279 3.15 -24.73 22.80
CA HIS A 279 2.71 -24.02 24.00
C HIS A 279 1.82 -22.81 23.75
N TYR A 280 1.54 -22.45 22.49
CA TYR A 280 0.67 -21.34 22.13
C TYR A 280 -0.71 -21.83 21.67
N ASP A 281 -1.73 -21.02 21.94
CA ASP A 281 -3.11 -21.39 21.64
C ASP A 281 -3.41 -21.18 20.15
N ILE A 282 -2.77 -20.19 19.51
CA ILE A 282 -2.87 -19.89 18.07
C ILE A 282 -1.50 -19.51 17.53
N VAL A 283 -1.18 -20.02 16.34
CA VAL A 283 -0.02 -19.60 15.55
C VAL A 283 -0.49 -18.82 14.31
N LEU A 284 -0.02 -17.59 14.17
CA LEU A 284 -0.15 -16.79 12.95
C LEU A 284 1.07 -17.03 12.08
N ALA A 285 0.91 -17.72 10.96
CA ALA A 285 2.03 -18.11 10.09
C ALA A 285 2.07 -17.21 8.84
N GLY A 286 3.09 -16.35 8.73
CA GLY A 286 3.43 -15.64 7.51
C GLY A 286 4.34 -16.52 6.64
N ILE A 287 3.88 -16.86 5.43
CA ILE A 287 4.55 -17.79 4.53
C ILE A 287 4.99 -17.02 3.29
N TYR A 288 6.30 -16.88 3.11
CA TYR A 288 6.89 -16.06 2.06
C TYR A 288 7.43 -16.93 0.93
N ASP A 289 7.03 -16.61 -0.30
CA ASP A 289 7.58 -17.27 -1.48
C ASP A 289 8.98 -16.70 -1.79
N ASN A 290 10.01 -17.50 -1.54
CA ASN A 290 11.41 -17.17 -1.80
C ASN A 290 11.74 -16.98 -3.31
N GLY A 291 10.79 -17.17 -4.23
CA GLY A 291 10.97 -17.06 -5.68
C GLY A 291 10.72 -15.67 -6.30
N GLY A 292 10.33 -14.64 -5.52
CA GLY A 292 9.68 -13.45 -6.09
C GLY A 292 10.51 -12.17 -6.26
N GLN A 293 11.46 -11.85 -5.38
CA GLN A 293 11.88 -10.45 -5.21
C GLN A 293 13.26 -10.08 -5.76
N SER A 294 14.16 -11.04 -5.99
CA SER A 294 15.41 -10.77 -6.68
C SER A 294 15.32 -11.37 -8.08
N GLY A 295 15.59 -10.59 -9.13
CA GLY A 295 15.84 -11.11 -10.49
C GLY A 295 17.00 -12.11 -10.61
N GLN A 296 17.50 -12.63 -9.49
CA GLN A 296 18.17 -13.91 -9.38
C GLN A 296 17.12 -14.95 -8.99
N SER A 297 16.70 -15.75 -9.97
CA SER A 297 16.24 -17.10 -9.68
C SER A 297 17.33 -17.76 -8.85
N ARG A 298 17.14 -17.91 -7.54
CA ARG A 298 17.63 -19.13 -6.92
C ARG A 298 16.80 -20.23 -7.57
N ALA A 299 17.38 -20.86 -8.59
CA ALA A 299 16.96 -22.18 -9.01
C ALA A 299 16.91 -23.03 -7.73
N GLY A 300 15.70 -23.24 -7.24
CA GLY A 300 15.38 -23.55 -5.85
C GLY A 300 13.92 -23.17 -5.55
N SER A 301 13.05 -23.32 -6.54
CA SER A 301 11.60 -23.34 -6.41
C SER A 301 11.21 -24.38 -5.37
N GLY A 302 10.33 -24.05 -4.43
CA GLY A 302 9.26 -24.90 -3.88
C GLY A 302 9.42 -26.41 -3.56
N THR A 303 10.59 -27.06 -3.66
CA THR A 303 10.67 -28.54 -3.69
C THR A 303 11.89 -29.16 -3.01
N ASP A 304 12.48 -28.53 -1.99
CA ASP A 304 13.38 -29.30 -1.11
C ASP A 304 12.60 -30.18 -0.11
N GLY A 305 11.27 -30.30 -0.24
CA GLY A 305 10.40 -31.13 0.63
C GLY A 305 10.28 -30.63 2.07
N HIS A 306 11.19 -29.76 2.52
CA HIS A 306 11.27 -29.27 3.89
C HIS A 306 10.07 -28.39 4.29
N LEU A 307 9.67 -27.44 3.44
CA LEU A 307 8.53 -26.55 3.72
C LEU A 307 7.20 -27.33 3.84
N PRO A 308 6.79 -28.18 2.87
CA PRO A 308 5.57 -28.99 3.02
C PRO A 308 5.56 -29.85 4.29
N VAL A 309 6.69 -30.50 4.63
CA VAL A 309 6.81 -31.33 5.84
C VAL A 309 6.68 -30.48 7.10
N PHE A 310 7.32 -29.31 7.15
CA PHE A 310 7.22 -28.38 8.26
C PHE A 310 5.78 -27.89 8.46
N LEU A 311 5.09 -27.51 7.37
CA LEU A 311 3.70 -27.06 7.43
C LEU A 311 2.75 -28.16 7.88
N GLU A 312 2.96 -29.41 7.47
CA GLU A 312 2.15 -30.54 7.94
C GLU A 312 2.28 -30.74 9.46
N LYS A 313 3.50 -30.66 10.00
CA LYS A 313 3.74 -30.73 11.45
C LYS A 313 3.10 -29.55 12.19
N LEU A 314 3.27 -28.33 11.66
CA LEU A 314 2.74 -27.10 12.25
C LEU A 314 1.21 -27.15 12.38
N VAL A 315 0.54 -27.38 11.25
CA VAL A 315 -0.92 -27.36 11.19
C VAL A 315 -1.55 -28.53 11.95
N SER A 316 -0.86 -29.66 12.07
CA SER A 316 -1.34 -30.81 12.86
C SER A 316 -1.19 -30.61 14.37
N SER A 317 -0.25 -29.76 14.81
CA SER A 317 0.07 -29.56 16.22
C SER A 317 -0.57 -28.30 16.81
N ASN A 318 -0.95 -27.34 15.96
CA ASN A 318 -1.38 -26.03 16.38
C ASN A 318 -2.59 -25.53 15.58
N LYS A 319 -3.48 -24.80 16.27
CA LYS A 319 -4.44 -23.94 15.57
C LYS A 319 -3.68 -22.87 14.80
N THR A 320 -3.84 -22.86 13.49
CA THR A 320 -2.97 -22.11 12.57
C THR A 320 -3.80 -21.21 11.67
N VAL A 321 -3.48 -19.92 11.67
CA VAL A 321 -3.94 -18.97 10.66
C VAL A 321 -2.77 -18.61 9.77
N ALA A 322 -2.82 -19.01 8.51
CA ALA A 322 -1.76 -18.77 7.54
C ALA A 322 -2.06 -17.55 6.65
N ALA A 323 -1.07 -16.70 6.44
CA ALA A 323 -1.05 -15.67 5.42
C ALA A 323 0.04 -16.02 4.40
N TYR A 324 -0.36 -16.25 3.16
CA TYR A 324 0.53 -16.63 2.07
C TYR A 324 0.85 -15.43 1.17
N PHE A 325 2.13 -15.10 1.07
CA PHE A 325 2.67 -13.97 0.31
C PHE A 325 3.40 -14.49 -0.94
N GLY A 326 2.63 -14.80 -1.98
CA GLY A 326 3.17 -15.37 -3.22
C GLY A 326 2.09 -15.76 -4.21
N ASP A 327 2.51 -16.45 -5.27
CA ASP A 327 1.61 -16.90 -6.33
C ASP A 327 0.61 -17.95 -5.80
N PRO A 328 -0.72 -17.69 -5.84
CA PRO A 328 -1.72 -18.63 -5.32
C PRO A 328 -1.62 -20.04 -5.90
N ARG A 329 -1.06 -20.22 -7.12
CA ARG A 329 -0.90 -21.55 -7.73
C ARG A 329 0.04 -22.47 -6.95
N GLU A 330 1.04 -21.91 -6.28
CA GLU A 330 2.00 -22.67 -5.49
C GLU A 330 1.33 -23.37 -4.29
N LEU A 331 0.17 -22.89 -3.84
CA LEU A 331 -0.62 -23.54 -2.79
C LEU A 331 -1.08 -24.95 -3.17
N LYS A 332 -1.07 -25.31 -4.46
CA LYS A 332 -1.31 -26.70 -4.91
C LYS A 332 -0.26 -27.66 -4.35
N SER A 333 0.99 -27.21 -4.19
CA SER A 333 2.08 -28.01 -3.61
C SER A 333 2.08 -28.02 -2.07
N LEU A 334 1.31 -27.11 -1.44
CA LEU A 334 1.26 -26.91 0.01
C LEU A 334 -0.05 -27.45 0.60
N GLU A 335 -0.34 -28.72 0.34
CA GLU A 335 -1.62 -29.36 0.70
C GLU A 335 -1.96 -29.28 2.20
N ALA A 336 -0.94 -29.26 3.07
CA ALA A 336 -1.09 -29.09 4.52
C ALA A 336 -1.92 -27.85 4.89
N LEU A 337 -1.82 -26.77 4.12
CA LEU A 337 -2.54 -25.52 4.39
C LEU A 337 -4.05 -25.64 4.19
N GLN A 338 -4.54 -26.69 3.54
CA GLN A 338 -5.97 -27.00 3.49
C GLN A 338 -6.54 -27.34 4.88
N LYS A 339 -5.69 -27.79 5.81
CA LYS A 339 -6.07 -28.13 7.18
C LYS A 339 -5.99 -26.93 8.14
N ALA A 340 -5.31 -25.83 7.78
CA ALA A 340 -5.20 -24.63 8.62
C ALA A 340 -6.57 -24.06 8.99
N ASP A 341 -6.73 -23.46 10.17
CA ASP A 341 -7.99 -22.88 10.64
C ASP A 341 -8.34 -21.59 9.86
N GLY A 342 -7.33 -20.83 9.45
CA GLY A 342 -7.49 -19.68 8.56
C GLY A 342 -6.45 -19.69 7.45
N LEU A 343 -6.83 -19.28 6.23
CA LEU A 343 -5.90 -19.17 5.11
C LEU A 343 -6.19 -17.91 4.28
N ILE A 344 -5.24 -16.97 4.27
CA ILE A 344 -5.27 -15.71 3.53
C ILE A 344 -4.26 -15.80 2.39
N VAL A 345 -4.64 -15.31 1.21
CA VAL A 345 -3.74 -15.09 0.07
C VAL A 345 -3.58 -13.59 -0.13
N ALA A 346 -2.33 -13.14 -0.05
CA ALA A 346 -1.96 -11.75 -0.20
C ALA A 346 -1.21 -11.43 -1.52
N TYR A 347 -0.96 -12.47 -2.34
CA TYR A 347 -0.36 -12.43 -3.69
C TYR A 347 1.09 -11.97 -3.77
N GLU A 348 1.37 -10.74 -3.39
CA GLU A 348 2.72 -10.16 -3.46
C GLU A 348 3.33 -10.09 -2.07
N GLU A 349 4.64 -10.30 -1.98
CA GLU A 349 5.41 -10.03 -0.77
C GLU A 349 5.80 -8.54 -0.76
N ASN A 350 5.29 -7.75 0.16
CA ASN A 350 5.73 -6.38 0.44
C ASN A 350 5.16 -5.90 1.78
N ASP A 351 5.65 -4.75 2.28
CA ASP A 351 5.20 -4.17 3.54
C ASP A 351 3.68 -3.93 3.60
N TYR A 352 3.02 -3.63 2.47
CA TYR A 352 1.57 -3.43 2.45
C TYR A 352 0.81 -4.72 2.70
N THR A 353 1.14 -5.79 1.99
CA THR A 353 0.43 -7.08 2.08
C THR A 353 0.67 -7.73 3.43
N GLU A 354 1.89 -7.63 3.96
CA GLU A 354 2.27 -8.05 5.31
C GLU A 354 1.46 -7.29 6.38
N ASP A 355 1.46 -5.96 6.32
CA ASP A 355 0.69 -5.10 7.24
C ASP A 355 -0.81 -5.42 7.17
N LEU A 356 -1.39 -5.45 5.96
CA LEU A 356 -2.82 -5.65 5.75
C LEU A 356 -3.27 -7.06 6.15
N SER A 357 -2.45 -8.09 5.96
CA SER A 357 -2.79 -9.45 6.37
C SER A 357 -2.92 -9.55 7.89
N ALA A 358 -2.00 -8.94 8.64
CA ALA A 358 -2.14 -8.83 10.09
C ALA A 358 -3.41 -8.05 10.47
N GLN A 359 -3.67 -6.91 9.81
CA GLN A 359 -4.91 -6.16 10.04
C GLN A 359 -6.17 -6.97 9.75
N LEU A 360 -6.16 -7.87 8.76
CA LEU A 360 -7.30 -8.74 8.43
C LEU A 360 -7.54 -9.73 9.56
N ILE A 361 -6.47 -10.38 10.04
CA ILE A 361 -6.53 -11.35 11.15
C ILE A 361 -7.16 -10.72 12.40
N PHE A 362 -6.82 -9.47 12.71
CA PHE A 362 -7.34 -8.75 13.87
C PHE A 362 -8.60 -7.91 13.57
N GLY A 363 -9.15 -7.94 12.35
CA GLY A 363 -10.39 -7.26 11.99
C GLY A 363 -10.29 -5.74 11.82
N GLY A 364 -9.09 -5.20 11.65
CA GLY A 364 -8.87 -3.82 11.20
C GLY A 364 -9.28 -3.63 9.74
N THR A 365 -8.94 -4.59 8.87
CA THR A 365 -9.46 -4.69 7.48
C THR A 365 -10.25 -5.97 7.27
N GLY A 366 -11.04 -6.03 6.20
CA GLY A 366 -11.80 -7.23 5.80
C GLY A 366 -11.19 -7.89 4.57
N ALA A 367 -11.63 -9.11 4.28
CA ALA A 367 -11.34 -9.82 3.05
C ALA A 367 -12.42 -9.49 2.01
N ALA A 368 -12.01 -8.92 0.88
CA ALA A 368 -12.89 -8.55 -0.22
C ALA A 368 -12.45 -9.16 -1.56
N GLY A 369 -11.26 -9.74 -1.65
CA GLY A 369 -10.75 -10.31 -2.89
C GLY A 369 -11.41 -11.65 -3.25
N THR A 370 -11.24 -12.05 -4.51
CA THR A 370 -11.50 -13.41 -5.02
C THR A 370 -10.29 -13.94 -5.77
N LEU A 371 -10.19 -15.24 -5.96
CA LEU A 371 -9.06 -15.83 -6.68
C LEU A 371 -9.14 -15.48 -8.17
N PRO A 372 -8.08 -14.92 -8.78
CA PRO A 372 -8.02 -14.71 -10.22
C PRO A 372 -7.73 -16.00 -11.01
N VAL A 373 -7.22 -17.04 -10.33
CA VAL A 373 -6.78 -18.32 -10.92
C VAL A 373 -7.28 -19.50 -10.09
N THR A 374 -7.40 -20.66 -10.73
CA THR A 374 -7.79 -21.90 -10.07
C THR A 374 -6.56 -22.55 -9.45
N ILE A 375 -6.63 -22.87 -8.16
CA ILE A 375 -5.56 -23.57 -7.44
C ILE A 375 -5.79 -25.08 -7.52
N ASN A 376 -7.01 -25.51 -7.22
CA ASN A 376 -7.45 -26.91 -7.19
C ASN A 376 -8.99 -26.98 -7.24
N ASP A 377 -9.56 -28.19 -7.15
CA ASP A 377 -11.02 -28.41 -7.22
C ASP A 377 -11.81 -27.70 -6.11
N ARG A 378 -11.16 -27.40 -4.97
CA ARG A 378 -11.79 -26.68 -3.84
C ARG A 378 -11.75 -25.16 -4.03
N TRP A 379 -10.67 -24.65 -4.57
CA TRP A 379 -10.41 -23.22 -4.71
C TRP A 379 -10.23 -22.87 -6.19
N GLN A 380 -11.37 -22.66 -6.84
CA GLN A 380 -11.46 -22.26 -8.24
C GLN A 380 -11.36 -20.74 -8.40
N ALA A 381 -11.04 -20.28 -9.61
CA ALA A 381 -11.14 -18.86 -9.94
C ALA A 381 -12.53 -18.29 -9.58
N GLY A 382 -12.55 -17.09 -8.98
CA GLY A 382 -13.73 -16.45 -8.42
C GLY A 382 -14.03 -16.82 -6.97
N PHE A 383 -13.34 -17.79 -6.36
CA PHE A 383 -13.53 -18.15 -4.97
C PHE A 383 -12.87 -17.15 -4.01
N GLY A 384 -13.56 -16.79 -2.93
CA GLY A 384 -13.02 -15.96 -1.85
C GLY A 384 -14.09 -15.68 -0.80
N LEU A 385 -13.82 -16.05 0.44
CA LEU A 385 -14.68 -15.75 1.58
C LEU A 385 -14.63 -14.25 1.89
N LYS A 386 -15.78 -13.67 2.20
CA LYS A 386 -15.89 -12.25 2.56
C LYS A 386 -15.91 -12.09 4.06
N THR A 387 -15.16 -11.11 4.57
CA THR A 387 -15.24 -10.69 5.98
C THR A 387 -15.39 -9.18 6.07
N THR A 388 -16.07 -8.73 7.10
CA THR A 388 -16.20 -7.30 7.39
C THR A 388 -14.96 -6.79 8.12
N GLY A 389 -14.39 -5.68 7.63
CA GLY A 389 -13.33 -4.96 8.34
C GLY A 389 -13.89 -3.99 9.38
N ARG A 390 -13.00 -3.17 9.95
CA ARG A 390 -13.33 -2.08 10.90
C ARG A 390 -14.06 -2.53 12.16
N GLN A 391 -13.84 -3.78 12.58
CA GLN A 391 -14.25 -4.25 13.91
C GLN A 391 -13.27 -3.76 14.99
N ARG A 392 -12.02 -3.51 14.59
CA ARG A 392 -11.01 -2.77 15.34
C ARG A 392 -10.49 -1.59 14.51
N LEU A 393 -9.74 -0.69 15.15
CA LEU A 393 -9.07 0.38 14.43
C LEU A 393 -8.12 -0.19 13.38
N GLN A 394 -8.24 0.33 12.17
CA GLN A 394 -7.32 0.08 11.06
C GLN A 394 -6.07 0.95 11.24
N TYR A 395 -4.99 0.60 10.57
CA TYR A 395 -3.79 1.42 10.43
C TYR A 395 -3.54 1.75 8.95
N GLY A 396 -3.13 2.97 8.67
CA GLY A 396 -2.89 3.42 7.30
C GLY A 396 -2.29 4.81 7.23
N PHE A 397 -2.33 5.42 6.05
CA PHE A 397 -1.83 6.77 5.86
C PHE A 397 -2.88 7.82 6.20
N PRO A 398 -2.48 9.06 6.55
CA PRO A 398 -3.38 10.20 6.68
C PRO A 398 -4.35 10.33 5.51
N GLU A 399 -3.89 10.10 4.28
CA GLU A 399 -4.67 10.20 3.06
C GLU A 399 -5.81 9.17 3.01
N ASN A 400 -5.62 7.95 3.53
CA ASN A 400 -6.70 6.95 3.62
C ASN A 400 -7.82 7.43 4.57
N ALA A 401 -7.49 8.27 5.55
CA ALA A 401 -8.47 8.90 6.44
C ALA A 401 -8.97 10.26 5.92
N GLY A 402 -8.56 10.69 4.71
CA GLY A 402 -8.90 11.98 4.12
C GLY A 402 -8.20 13.17 4.78
N LEU A 403 -6.97 12.97 5.27
CA LEU A 403 -6.11 13.98 5.88
C LEU A 403 -4.84 14.17 5.04
N SER A 404 -4.22 15.34 5.12
CA SER A 404 -2.92 15.61 4.50
C SER A 404 -1.81 15.20 5.46
N SER A 405 -0.99 14.22 5.08
CA SER A 405 0.22 13.85 5.82
C SER A 405 1.16 15.04 5.98
N ALA A 406 1.43 15.78 4.90
CA ALA A 406 2.30 16.96 4.91
C ALA A 406 1.88 17.99 5.97
N LEU A 407 0.59 18.34 6.02
CA LEU A 407 0.07 19.27 7.03
C LEU A 407 0.15 18.68 8.44
N LEU A 408 -0.25 17.41 8.59
CA LEU A 408 -0.38 16.77 9.89
C LEU A 408 0.99 16.57 10.53
N HIS A 409 1.98 16.05 9.80
CA HIS A 409 3.37 15.94 10.25
C HIS A 409 3.93 17.32 10.61
N ALA A 410 3.86 18.30 9.70
CA ALA A 410 4.45 19.62 9.94
C ALA A 410 3.87 20.32 11.19
N ARG A 411 2.55 20.25 11.39
CA ARG A 411 1.89 20.92 12.52
C ARG A 411 2.07 20.18 13.84
N ILE A 412 1.87 18.86 13.86
CA ILE A 412 1.97 18.08 15.10
C ILE A 412 3.42 18.01 15.56
N ASP A 413 4.35 17.73 14.65
CA ASP A 413 5.78 17.67 14.98
C ASP A 413 6.23 19.01 15.59
N SER A 414 5.84 20.13 14.97
CA SER A 414 6.19 21.47 15.48
C SER A 414 5.68 21.70 16.91
N LEU A 415 4.46 21.27 17.24
CA LEU A 415 3.88 21.43 18.57
C LEU A 415 4.52 20.51 19.60
N ALA A 416 4.77 19.24 19.23
CA ALA A 416 5.45 18.28 20.08
C ALA A 416 6.86 18.76 20.45
N GLU A 417 7.62 19.20 19.45
CA GLU A 417 8.98 19.73 19.65
C GLU A 417 8.98 21.04 20.45
N THR A 418 7.97 21.90 20.28
CA THR A 418 7.83 23.10 21.11
C THR A 418 7.60 22.74 22.58
N GLY A 419 6.77 21.74 22.86
CA GLY A 419 6.54 21.27 24.23
C GLY A 419 7.79 20.65 24.87
N LEU A 420 8.57 19.88 24.09
CA LEU A 420 9.87 19.36 24.52
C LEU A 420 10.86 20.49 24.83
N ALA A 421 10.97 21.48 23.94
CA ALA A 421 11.86 22.63 24.11
C ALA A 421 11.48 23.48 25.34
N ALA A 422 10.18 23.62 25.61
CA ALA A 422 9.66 24.31 26.78
C ALA A 422 9.73 23.48 28.08
N GLN A 423 10.21 22.24 28.02
CA GLN A 423 10.21 21.28 29.14
C GLN A 423 8.81 21.08 29.75
N ALA A 424 7.77 21.12 28.92
CA ALA A 424 6.40 20.82 29.35
C ALA A 424 6.23 19.32 29.65
N TYR A 425 6.99 18.48 28.96
CA TYR A 425 7.10 17.03 29.15
C TYR A 425 8.48 16.55 28.67
N PRO A 426 9.02 15.43 29.22
CA PRO A 426 10.29 14.87 28.76
C PRO A 426 10.16 14.12 27.42
N GLY A 427 8.96 13.63 27.13
CA GLY A 427 8.58 12.84 25.96
C GLY A 427 7.07 12.68 25.90
N CYS A 428 6.57 12.31 24.72
CA CYS A 428 5.14 12.04 24.52
C CYS A 428 4.92 11.09 23.34
N GLU A 429 3.78 10.40 23.34
CA GLU A 429 3.23 9.75 22.15
C GLU A 429 1.99 10.50 21.67
N VAL A 430 1.92 10.75 20.36
CA VAL A 430 0.73 11.31 19.73
C VAL A 430 0.12 10.26 18.82
N ILE A 431 -1.16 9.96 19.06
CA ILE A 431 -1.98 9.06 18.25
C ILE A 431 -3.13 9.85 17.62
N VAL A 432 -3.22 9.83 16.30
CA VAL A 432 -4.38 10.38 15.56
C VAL A 432 -5.12 9.24 14.87
N ALA A 433 -6.42 9.10 15.20
CA ALA A 433 -7.34 8.20 14.52
C ALA A 433 -8.51 8.98 13.92
N ARG A 434 -8.82 8.76 12.64
CA ARG A 434 -9.98 9.35 11.95
C ARG A 434 -10.64 8.33 11.05
N LYS A 435 -11.98 8.30 11.06
CA LYS A 435 -12.80 7.34 10.29
C LYS A 435 -12.39 5.87 10.55
N GLY A 436 -12.01 5.56 11.79
CA GLY A 436 -11.58 4.23 12.20
C GLY A 436 -10.15 3.85 11.76
N VAL A 437 -9.37 4.79 11.23
CA VAL A 437 -7.98 4.57 10.79
C VAL A 437 -7.02 5.36 11.67
N VAL A 438 -6.08 4.69 12.32
CA VAL A 438 -4.91 5.28 12.97
C VAL A 438 -3.93 5.66 11.87
N VAL A 439 -3.60 6.96 11.82
CA VAL A 439 -2.80 7.55 10.74
C VAL A 439 -1.53 8.24 11.22
N PHE A 440 -1.40 8.42 12.53
CA PHE A 440 -0.23 9.04 13.12
C PHE A 440 0.02 8.46 14.51
N PRO A 441 0.72 7.33 14.63
CA PRO A 441 1.24 6.83 15.89
C PRO A 441 2.74 7.16 15.96
N LYS A 442 3.10 8.27 16.63
CA LYS A 442 4.48 8.78 16.69
C LYS A 442 4.88 9.19 18.11
N THR A 443 6.09 8.81 18.51
CA THR A 443 6.71 9.16 19.78
C THR A 443 7.74 10.29 19.61
N TYR A 444 7.96 11.05 20.67
CA TYR A 444 8.90 12.16 20.73
C TYR A 444 9.62 12.18 22.08
N GLY A 445 10.88 12.63 22.10
CA GLY A 445 11.64 12.84 23.32
C GLY A 445 12.04 11.55 24.03
N TYR A 446 12.03 11.60 25.37
CA TYR A 446 12.56 10.57 26.26
C TYR A 446 11.59 10.29 27.40
N GLN A 447 11.68 9.12 28.03
CA GLN A 447 10.83 8.77 29.17
C GLN A 447 10.99 9.75 30.35
N THR A 448 12.20 10.29 30.52
CA THR A 448 12.57 11.17 31.63
C THR A 448 13.47 12.33 31.15
N TYR A 449 13.51 13.42 31.91
CA TYR A 449 14.26 14.64 31.55
C TYR A 449 15.78 14.45 31.47
N ASP A 450 16.33 13.39 32.06
CA ASP A 450 17.74 13.03 31.98
C ASP A 450 18.13 12.34 30.66
N LYS A 451 17.16 12.13 29.77
CA LYS A 451 17.35 11.68 28.37
C LYS A 451 18.08 10.34 28.23
N ARG A 452 17.83 9.40 29.14
CA ARG A 452 18.49 8.08 29.14
C ARG A 452 17.84 7.08 28.18
N VAL A 453 16.52 7.08 28.12
CA VAL A 453 15.73 6.12 27.32
C VAL A 453 14.82 6.92 26.41
N ALA A 454 15.00 6.77 25.09
CA ALA A 454 14.14 7.41 24.11
C ALA A 454 12.72 6.85 24.21
N MET A 455 11.72 7.67 23.90
CA MET A 455 10.34 7.21 23.89
C MET A 455 10.10 6.20 22.76
N GLU A 456 9.57 5.03 23.11
CA GLU A 456 9.20 3.99 22.17
C GLU A 456 7.69 3.73 22.19
N LYS A 457 7.16 3.18 21.09
CA LYS A 457 5.75 2.79 21.02
C LYS A 457 5.48 1.67 22.01
N GLY A 458 4.39 1.78 22.77
CA GLY A 458 4.03 0.80 23.78
C GLY A 458 4.67 1.04 25.15
N ASP A 459 5.46 2.11 25.31
CA ASP A 459 5.83 2.62 26.62
C ASP A 459 4.57 2.89 27.45
N LEU A 460 4.62 2.55 28.74
CA LEU A 460 3.48 2.65 29.64
C LEU A 460 3.38 4.05 30.24
N PHE A 461 2.18 4.63 30.17
CA PHE A 461 1.86 5.92 30.78
C PHE A 461 0.86 5.75 31.92
N ASP A 462 1.10 6.45 33.02
CA ASP A 462 0.12 6.54 34.10
C ASP A 462 -1.12 7.31 33.63
N LEU A 463 -2.30 6.70 33.79
CA LEU A 463 -3.55 7.34 33.46
C LEU A 463 -3.95 8.36 34.55
N ALA A 464 -4.00 9.63 34.19
CA ALA A 464 -4.48 10.70 35.06
C ALA A 464 -5.42 11.66 34.30
N SER A 465 -6.48 12.12 34.97
CA SER A 465 -7.43 13.14 34.44
C SER A 465 -8.13 12.81 33.11
N VAL A 466 -8.39 11.53 32.82
CA VAL A 466 -9.05 11.08 31.58
C VAL A 466 -10.46 11.65 31.40
N THR A 467 -11.21 11.88 32.50
CA THR A 467 -12.61 12.33 32.46
C THR A 467 -12.81 13.63 31.68
N LYS A 468 -11.88 14.59 31.75
CA LYS A 468 -12.02 15.88 31.04
C LYS A 468 -12.03 15.69 29.53
N ILE A 469 -11.10 14.85 29.04
CA ILE A 469 -10.94 14.56 27.62
C ILE A 469 -12.06 13.63 27.13
N SER A 470 -12.50 12.67 27.94
CA SER A 470 -13.53 11.70 27.54
C SER A 470 -14.97 12.20 27.65
N SER A 471 -15.23 13.26 28.43
CA SER A 471 -16.59 13.78 28.65
C SER A 471 -16.74 15.27 28.35
N SER A 472 -16.04 16.14 29.08
CA SER A 472 -16.24 17.59 28.99
C SER A 472 -15.83 18.16 27.64
N LEU A 473 -14.65 17.77 27.15
CA LEU A 473 -14.14 18.25 25.86
C LEU A 473 -15.08 17.92 24.68
N PRO A 474 -15.49 16.65 24.42
CA PRO A 474 -16.40 16.35 23.33
C PRO A 474 -17.75 17.03 23.49
N GLY A 475 -18.27 17.14 24.73
CA GLY A 475 -19.49 17.90 25.00
C GLY A 475 -19.39 19.36 24.58
N LEU A 476 -18.29 20.04 24.95
CA LEU A 476 -18.05 21.43 24.57
C LEU A 476 -17.84 21.60 23.05
N MET A 477 -17.13 20.67 22.41
CA MET A 477 -16.94 20.71 20.94
C MET A 477 -18.26 20.55 20.18
N ILE A 478 -19.17 19.69 20.67
CA ILE A 478 -20.53 19.57 20.10
C ILE A 478 -21.30 20.87 20.27
N LEU A 479 -21.31 21.44 21.49
CA LEU A 479 -21.99 22.71 21.75
C LEU A 479 -21.42 23.86 20.91
N GLU A 480 -20.11 23.89 20.68
CA GLU A 480 -19.47 24.88 19.80
C GLU A 480 -19.92 24.70 18.36
N THR A 481 -19.98 23.46 17.87
CA THR A 481 -20.48 23.12 16.53
C THR A 481 -21.94 23.54 16.35
N GLU A 482 -22.75 23.42 17.41
CA GLU A 482 -24.15 23.86 17.44
C GLU A 482 -24.30 25.39 17.61
N GLY A 483 -23.22 26.14 17.77
CA GLY A 483 -23.24 27.58 18.03
C GLY A 483 -23.75 27.97 19.42
N ARG A 484 -23.78 27.01 20.36
CA ARG A 484 -24.28 27.17 21.73
C ARG A 484 -23.17 27.37 22.77
N PHE A 485 -21.93 27.18 22.36
CA PHE A 485 -20.74 27.43 23.17
C PHE A 485 -19.70 28.15 22.31
N SER A 486 -18.88 28.97 22.95
CA SER A 486 -17.74 29.64 22.36
C SER A 486 -16.67 29.77 23.42
N THR A 487 -15.43 29.45 23.04
CA THR A 487 -14.27 29.64 23.90
C THR A 487 -13.96 31.12 24.17
N ASP A 488 -14.44 32.04 23.33
CA ASP A 488 -14.28 33.49 23.49
C ASP A 488 -15.38 34.16 24.31
N ALA A 489 -16.42 33.43 24.72
CA ALA A 489 -17.48 33.94 25.58
C ALA A 489 -17.08 33.92 27.07
N LEU A 490 -17.86 34.61 27.90
CA LEU A 490 -17.59 34.77 29.33
C LEU A 490 -18.31 33.72 30.17
N LEU A 491 -17.77 33.40 31.35
CA LEU A 491 -18.36 32.46 32.30
C LEU A 491 -19.81 32.83 32.66
N GLY A 492 -20.08 34.12 32.86
CA GLY A 492 -21.40 34.64 33.20
C GLY A 492 -22.45 34.56 32.08
N ASP A 493 -22.01 34.33 30.84
CA ASP A 493 -22.90 34.11 29.70
C ASP A 493 -23.54 32.72 29.79
N TYR A 494 -22.77 31.72 30.26
CA TYR A 494 -23.19 30.33 30.34
C TYR A 494 -23.70 29.88 31.70
N ILE A 495 -23.15 30.43 32.80
CA ILE A 495 -23.51 30.03 34.17
C ILE A 495 -24.13 31.23 34.90
N PRO A 496 -25.49 31.32 34.94
CA PRO A 496 -26.21 32.48 35.47
C PRO A 496 -25.80 32.89 36.89
N GLU A 497 -25.43 31.92 37.73
CA GLU A 497 -24.98 32.13 39.11
C GLU A 497 -23.73 33.00 39.20
N PHE A 498 -22.87 32.98 38.18
CA PHE A 498 -21.65 33.79 38.15
C PHE A 498 -21.82 35.13 37.45
N ARG A 499 -22.95 35.39 36.78
CA ARG A 499 -23.16 36.60 35.95
C ARG A 499 -22.88 37.92 36.66
N HIS A 500 -23.21 38.00 37.94
CA HIS A 500 -23.01 39.20 38.77
C HIS A 500 -21.91 39.00 39.83
N SER A 501 -21.05 37.99 39.66
CA SER A 501 -19.91 37.72 40.54
C SER A 501 -18.61 38.34 40.00
N ASP A 502 -17.57 38.35 40.83
CA ASP A 502 -16.20 38.70 40.42
C ASP A 502 -15.56 37.68 39.46
N LYS A 503 -16.28 36.61 39.11
CA LYS A 503 -15.88 35.58 38.13
C LYS A 503 -16.67 35.63 36.83
N GLY A 504 -17.74 36.42 36.75
CA GLY A 504 -18.61 36.48 35.58
C GLY A 504 -17.89 36.87 34.29
N GLY A 505 -16.89 37.75 34.41
CA GLY A 505 -16.08 38.24 33.28
C GLY A 505 -14.88 37.37 32.90
N LEU A 506 -14.75 36.15 33.41
CA LEU A 506 -13.66 35.24 33.01
C LEU A 506 -13.96 34.63 31.64
N LEU A 507 -12.97 34.67 30.74
CA LEU A 507 -13.07 34.03 29.43
C LEU A 507 -13.04 32.50 29.57
N MET A 508 -13.93 31.82 28.83
CA MET A 508 -13.99 30.36 28.84
C MET A 508 -12.67 29.73 28.38
N LYS A 509 -11.99 30.27 27.37
CA LYS A 509 -10.66 29.78 26.95
C LYS A 509 -9.62 29.83 28.05
N ASP A 510 -9.60 30.90 28.86
CA ASP A 510 -8.61 31.03 29.93
C ASP A 510 -8.91 30.09 31.09
N LEU A 511 -10.20 29.83 31.36
CA LEU A 511 -10.62 28.81 32.32
C LEU A 511 -10.20 27.41 31.87
N LEU A 512 -10.48 27.06 30.62
CA LEU A 512 -10.18 25.74 30.05
C LEU A 512 -8.67 25.49 29.91
N ALA A 513 -7.89 26.54 29.62
CA ALA A 513 -6.43 26.49 29.54
C ALA A 513 -5.74 26.63 30.92
N HIS A 514 -6.50 26.68 32.02
CA HIS A 514 -5.98 26.84 33.38
C HIS A 514 -5.11 28.10 33.58
N GLN A 515 -5.41 29.18 32.86
CA GLN A 515 -4.67 30.45 32.89
C GLN A 515 -5.51 31.66 33.33
N ALA A 516 -6.76 31.44 33.77
CA ALA A 516 -7.68 32.48 34.24
C ALA A 516 -7.29 33.15 35.58
N GLY A 517 -6.10 32.86 36.14
CA GLY A 517 -5.63 33.43 37.40
C GLY A 517 -6.36 32.93 38.66
N LEU A 518 -7.12 31.83 38.56
CA LEU A 518 -7.77 31.20 39.70
C LEU A 518 -6.77 30.43 40.56
N THR A 519 -7.03 30.33 41.87
CA THR A 519 -6.20 29.54 42.79
C THR A 519 -6.14 28.08 42.31
N PRO A 520 -4.96 27.50 42.07
CA PRO A 520 -4.79 26.25 41.32
C PRO A 520 -5.30 25.01 42.08
N SER A 521 -5.43 25.09 43.40
CA SER A 521 -6.11 24.07 44.20
C SER A 521 -6.69 24.66 45.47
N ILE A 522 -7.82 24.11 45.91
CA ILE A 522 -8.35 24.30 47.26
C ILE A 522 -8.13 22.97 47.97
N VAL A 523 -7.30 22.94 49.01
CA VAL A 523 -7.01 21.74 49.80
C VAL A 523 -8.02 21.68 50.96
N PRO A 524 -9.19 21.03 50.81
CA PRO A 524 -10.32 21.28 51.70
C PRO A 524 -10.05 20.78 53.12
N TRP A 525 -9.27 19.70 53.25
CA TRP A 525 -8.90 19.11 54.52
C TRP A 525 -8.04 20.01 55.41
N ARG A 526 -7.27 20.95 54.83
CA ARG A 526 -6.45 21.89 55.64
C ARG A 526 -7.30 22.81 56.52
N LYS A 527 -8.57 23.01 56.19
CA LYS A 527 -9.53 23.76 57.01
C LYS A 527 -10.28 22.89 58.03
N THR A 528 -10.14 21.57 57.96
CA THR A 528 -10.78 20.62 58.89
C THR A 528 -9.83 20.08 59.95
N VAL A 529 -8.50 20.27 59.80
CA VAL A 529 -7.55 19.98 60.88
C VAL A 529 -7.57 21.16 61.86
N LYS A 530 -7.98 20.93 63.12
CA LYS A 530 -7.83 21.93 64.20
C LYS A 530 -6.33 22.26 64.34
N LYS A 531 -6.00 23.56 64.31
CA LYS A 531 -4.66 24.06 64.60
C LYS A 531 -4.31 23.87 66.07
#